data_AF-A0A5N6RZK3-F1
#
_entry.id   AF-A0A5N6RZK3-F1
#
_cell.length_a   1.000
_cell.length_b   1.000
_cell.length_c   1.000
_cell.angle_alpha   90.00
_cell.angle_beta   90.00
_cell.angle_gamma   90.00
#
_symmetry.space_group_name_H-M   'P 1'
#
loop_
_entity.id
_entity.type
_entity.pdbx_description
1 polymer ?
#
loop_
_entity_poly.entity_id
_entity_poly.type
_entity_poly.pdbx_seq_one_letter_code
_entity_poly.pdbx_strand_id
1 'polypeptide(L)'
;MVRQFGIEFTESAGKHGFTFDDVLYAARHIIHKRTYQENGETYLKITGRHHGDPLVPSLEIIMKITGSGQLVVFHANAEQAGFWDRG
;
A
#
# COMPACT_ATOMS: atom_id res chain seq x y z
N MET A 1 -12.19 -9.89 -0.74
CA MET A 1 -11.07 -9.65 -1.69
C MET A 1 -11.57 -8.87 -2.91
N VAL A 2 -10.86 -7.82 -3.33
CA VAL A 2 -11.15 -7.05 -4.56
C VAL A 2 -9.99 -7.19 -5.54
N ARG A 3 -10.27 -7.47 -6.82
CA ARG A 3 -9.27 -7.54 -7.88
C ARG A 3 -9.64 -6.57 -9.00
N GLN A 4 -8.80 -5.58 -9.24
CA GLN A 4 -9.04 -4.58 -10.27
C GLN A 4 -7.71 -4.01 -10.78
N PHE A 5 -7.60 -3.79 -12.10
CA PHE A 5 -6.38 -3.27 -12.75
C PHE A 5 -5.09 -4.08 -12.47
N GLY A 6 -5.20 -5.39 -12.24
CA GLY A 6 -4.05 -6.23 -11.88
C GLY A 6 -3.56 -6.04 -10.45
N ILE A 7 -4.32 -5.34 -9.60
CA ILE A 7 -4.08 -5.18 -8.17
C ILE A 7 -5.06 -6.07 -7.40
N GLU A 8 -4.53 -6.88 -6.50
CA GLU A 8 -5.28 -7.64 -5.52
C GLU A 8 -5.25 -6.94 -4.17
N PHE A 9 -6.43 -6.59 -3.67
CA PHE A 9 -6.61 -6.01 -2.33
C PHE A 9 -7.13 -7.09 -1.38
N THR A 10 -6.27 -7.49 -0.45
CA THR A 10 -6.58 -8.54 0.53
C THR A 10 -7.45 -7.99 1.65
N GLU A 11 -8.16 -8.89 2.34
CA GLU A 11 -8.94 -8.51 3.53
C GLU A 11 -8.05 -7.99 4.67
N SER A 12 -6.78 -8.43 4.72
CA SER A 12 -5.82 -7.91 5.70
C SER A 12 -5.51 -6.43 5.48
N ALA A 13 -5.45 -5.97 4.23
CA ALA A 13 -5.19 -4.58 3.90
C ALA A 13 -6.37 -3.66 4.28
N GLY A 14 -7.61 -4.18 4.24
CA GLY A 14 -8.81 -3.44 4.64
C GLY A 14 -9.05 -3.35 6.15
N LYS A 15 -8.24 -4.00 6.99
CA LYS A 15 -8.47 -4.09 8.44
C LYS A 15 -8.47 -2.73 9.16
N HIS A 16 -7.86 -1.71 8.57
CA HIS A 16 -7.79 -0.37 9.14
C HIS A 16 -8.85 0.59 8.57
N GLY A 17 -9.87 0.07 7.88
CA GLY A 17 -10.99 0.86 7.34
C GLY A 17 -10.70 1.56 6.02
N PHE A 18 -9.49 1.38 5.46
CA PHE A 18 -9.14 1.92 4.15
C PHE A 18 -9.65 1.02 3.02
N THR A 19 -10.10 1.68 1.96
CA THR A 19 -10.66 1.03 0.78
C THR A 19 -9.61 0.85 -0.31
N PHE A 20 -9.99 0.10 -1.36
CA PHE A 20 -9.16 -0.03 -2.54
C PHE A 20 -8.94 1.32 -3.26
N ASP A 21 -9.94 2.20 -3.27
CA ASP A 21 -9.84 3.52 -3.90
C ASP A 21 -8.85 4.43 -3.16
N ASP A 22 -8.80 4.34 -1.82
CA ASP A 22 -7.81 5.07 -1.02
C ASP A 22 -6.38 4.63 -1.37
N VAL A 23 -6.17 3.33 -1.55
CA VAL A 23 -4.88 2.77 -1.99
C VAL A 23 -4.53 3.19 -3.41
N LEU A 24 -5.48 3.17 -4.34
CA LEU A 24 -5.27 3.66 -5.70
C LEU A 24 -4.90 5.15 -5.71
N TYR A 25 -5.59 5.96 -4.90
CA TYR A 25 -5.32 7.37 -4.79
C TYR A 25 -3.92 7.62 -4.22
N ALA A 26 -3.54 6.93 -3.15
CA ALA A 26 -2.21 7.01 -2.56
C ALA A 26 -1.11 6.57 -3.54
N ALA A 27 -1.34 5.49 -4.29
CA ALA A 27 -0.41 5.00 -5.30
C ALA A 27 -0.23 5.97 -6.50
N ARG A 28 -1.22 6.83 -6.77
CA ARG A 28 -1.11 7.91 -7.76
C ARG A 28 -0.45 9.18 -7.21
N HIS A 29 -0.50 9.38 -5.90
CA HIS A 29 0.01 10.57 -5.21
C HIS A 29 1.10 10.20 -4.20
N ILE A 30 2.14 9.54 -4.69
CA ILE A 30 3.25 9.03 -3.88
C ILE A 30 4.06 10.20 -3.30
N ILE A 31 4.31 10.13 -1.99
CA ILE A 31 5.22 11.00 -1.25
C ILE A 31 6.60 10.33 -1.16
N HIS A 32 6.62 9.08 -0.70
CA HIS A 32 7.83 8.26 -0.58
C HIS A 32 7.60 6.86 -1.14
N LYS A 33 8.65 6.27 -1.72
CA LYS A 33 8.63 4.89 -2.21
C LYS A 33 9.98 4.20 -2.01
N ARG A 34 9.95 2.90 -1.72
CA ARG A 34 11.11 2.02 -1.71
C ARG A 34 10.72 0.66 -2.25
N THR A 35 11.48 0.19 -3.23
CA THR A 35 11.42 -1.21 -3.66
C THR A 35 12.46 -2.00 -2.87
N TYR A 36 12.11 -3.18 -2.38
CA TYR A 36 13.02 -4.06 -1.67
C TYR A 36 12.71 -5.53 -1.97
N GLN A 37 13.65 -6.42 -1.69
CA GLN A 37 13.46 -7.85 -1.81
C GLN A 37 13.43 -8.49 -0.43
N GLU A 38 12.51 -9.42 -0.22
CA GLU A 38 12.39 -10.19 1.01
C GLU A 38 11.93 -11.61 0.63
N ASN A 39 12.62 -12.64 1.13
CA ASN A 39 12.33 -14.05 0.83
C ASN A 39 12.26 -14.38 -0.69
N GLY A 40 13.07 -13.71 -1.50
CA GLY A 40 13.10 -13.88 -2.96
C GLY A 40 11.93 -13.20 -3.70
N GLU A 41 11.09 -12.47 -3.00
CA GLU A 41 9.96 -11.73 -3.56
C GLU A 41 10.25 -10.23 -3.58
N THR A 42 9.69 -9.52 -4.56
CA THR A 42 9.87 -8.06 -4.66
C THR A 42 8.68 -7.35 -4.04
N TYR A 43 8.97 -6.42 -3.15
CA TYR A 43 8.00 -5.60 -2.46
C TYR A 43 8.19 -4.12 -2.80
N LEU A 44 7.09 -3.41 -2.79
CA LEU A 44 7.01 -1.97 -2.95
C LEU A 44 6.35 -1.39 -1.71
N LYS A 45 7.13 -0.63 -0.95
CA LYS A 45 6.69 0.16 0.20
C LYS A 45 6.45 1.58 -0.27
N ILE A 46 5.29 2.14 0.03
CA ILE A 46 4.97 3.53 -0.31
C ILE A 46 4.33 4.26 0.88
N THR A 47 4.53 5.56 0.91
CA THR A 47 3.66 6.52 1.59
C THR A 47 3.04 7.39 0.50
N GLY A 48 1.72 7.48 0.46
CA GLY A 48 0.99 8.30 -0.50
C GLY A 48 -0.07 9.16 0.19
N ARG A 49 -0.58 10.19 -0.49
CA ARG A 49 -1.66 11.03 0.06
C ARG A 49 -2.95 10.24 0.25
N HIS A 50 -3.77 10.66 1.20
CA HIS A 50 -5.13 10.15 1.41
C HIS A 50 -6.16 11.23 1.02
N HIS A 51 -7.38 10.83 0.66
CA HIS A 51 -8.44 11.75 0.25
C HIS A 51 -9.77 11.57 1.01
N GLY A 52 -9.93 10.52 1.81
CA GLY A 52 -11.18 10.23 2.52
C GLY A 52 -11.35 10.95 3.85
N ASP A 53 -10.24 11.28 4.54
CA ASP A 53 -10.27 11.88 5.88
C ASP A 53 -9.18 12.97 6.03
N PRO A 54 -9.55 14.24 6.28
CA PRO A 54 -8.60 15.32 6.52
C PRO A 54 -7.65 15.11 7.72
N LEU A 55 -8.03 14.28 8.69
CA LEU A 55 -7.20 13.95 9.86
C LEU A 55 -6.16 12.88 9.56
N VAL A 56 -6.30 12.17 8.45
CA VAL A 56 -5.33 11.19 7.96
C VAL A 56 -4.75 11.73 6.66
N PRO A 57 -3.62 12.48 6.69
CA PRO A 57 -3.10 13.16 5.51
C PRO A 57 -2.50 12.19 4.47
N SER A 58 -2.06 11.02 4.92
CA SER A 58 -1.28 10.07 4.14
C SER A 58 -1.49 8.63 4.62
N LEU A 59 -1.32 7.70 3.68
CA LEU A 59 -1.35 6.27 3.92
C LEU A 59 0.02 5.66 3.70
N GLU A 60 0.35 4.70 4.53
CA GLU A 60 1.46 3.77 4.36
C GLU A 60 0.93 2.46 3.76
N ILE A 61 1.59 1.97 2.71
CA ILE A 61 1.13 0.81 1.95
C ILE A 61 2.31 -0.11 1.63
N ILE A 62 2.10 -1.42 1.78
CA ILE A 62 3.04 -2.45 1.33
C ILE A 62 2.35 -3.31 0.28
N MET A 63 2.99 -3.39 -0.88
CA MET A 63 2.57 -4.20 -2.00
C MET A 63 3.66 -5.20 -2.36
N LYS A 64 3.26 -6.38 -2.85
CA LYS A 64 4.15 -7.33 -3.50
C LYS A 64 3.95 -7.30 -4.99
N ILE A 65 5.05 -7.35 -5.73
CA ILE A 65 5.08 -7.55 -7.17
C ILE A 65 5.27 -9.05 -7.40
N THR A 66 4.25 -9.70 -7.94
CA THR A 66 4.31 -11.13 -8.29
C THR A 66 5.16 -11.34 -9.56
N GLY A 67 5.61 -12.57 -9.80
CA GLY A 67 6.37 -12.92 -11.01
C GLY A 67 5.62 -12.69 -12.34
N SER A 68 4.29 -12.59 -12.30
CA SER A 68 3.44 -12.24 -13.44
C SER A 68 3.19 -10.74 -13.58
N GLY A 69 3.80 -9.91 -12.73
CA GLY A 69 3.64 -8.44 -12.72
C GLY A 69 2.39 -7.93 -12.01
N GLN A 70 1.59 -8.80 -11.36
CA GLN A 70 0.44 -8.39 -10.55
C GLN A 70 0.91 -7.78 -9.22
N LEU A 71 0.16 -6.80 -8.73
CA LEU A 71 0.40 -6.16 -7.44
C LEU A 71 -0.55 -6.74 -6.39
N VAL A 72 -0.03 -7.15 -5.24
CA VAL A 72 -0.84 -7.62 -4.11
C VAL A 72 -0.63 -6.69 -2.94
N VAL A 73 -1.69 -5.98 -2.52
CA VAL A 73 -1.67 -5.06 -1.38
C VAL A 73 -1.90 -5.87 -0.11
N PHE A 74 -0.93 -5.87 0.79
CA PHE A 74 -1.02 -6.62 2.05
C PHE A 74 -1.29 -5.73 3.26
N HIS A 75 -0.84 -4.47 3.17
CA HIS A 75 -0.89 -3.48 4.23
C HIS A 75 -1.33 -2.15 3.64
N ALA A 76 -2.31 -1.54 4.30
CA ALA A 76 -2.72 -0.16 4.10
C ALA A 76 -3.11 0.40 5.47
N ASN A 77 -2.46 1.47 5.89
CA ASN A 77 -2.74 2.11 7.18
C ASN A 77 -2.52 3.63 7.09
N ALA A 78 -3.00 4.38 8.08
CA ALA A 78 -2.57 5.77 8.26
C ALA A 78 -1.05 5.80 8.50
N GLU A 79 -0.36 6.82 7.98
CA GLU A 79 1.08 6.96 8.19
C GLU A 79 1.43 7.02 9.69
N GLN A 80 2.34 6.15 10.13
CA GLN A 80 2.82 6.12 11.51
C GLN A 80 4.33 6.34 11.61
N ALA A 81 4.76 6.88 12.75
CA ALA A 81 6.17 6.94 13.11
C ALA A 81 6.77 5.52 13.13
N GLY A 82 7.92 5.35 12.49
CA GLY A 82 8.60 4.06 12.41
C GLY A 82 8.22 3.19 11.21
N PHE A 83 7.29 3.61 10.35
CA PHE A 83 6.98 2.86 9.13
C PHE A 83 8.23 2.64 8.29
N TRP A 84 8.99 3.70 8.01
CA TRP A 84 10.20 3.63 7.18
C TRP A 84 11.41 3.02 7.90
N ASP A 85 11.40 2.99 9.23
CA ASP A 85 12.48 2.45 10.06
C ASP A 85 12.43 0.92 10.19
N ARG A 86 11.26 0.32 9.94
CA ARG A 86 11.09 -1.13 9.86
C ARG A 86 11.40 -1.59 8.43
N GLY A 87 12.55 -2.21 8.21
CA GLY A 87 12.94 -2.77 6.91
C GLY A 87 14.14 -3.68 7.02
#